data_AF-A0A8I3A3G4-F1
#
_entry.id   AF-A0A8I3A3G4-F1
#
_cell.length_a   1.000
_cell.length_b   1.000
_cell.length_c   1.000
_cell.angle_alpha   90.00
_cell.angle_beta   90.00
_cell.angle_gamma   90.00
#
_symmetry.space_group_name_H-M   'P 1'
#
loop_
_entity.id
_entity.type
_entity.pdbx_description
1 polymer ?
#
loop_
_entity_poly.entity_id
_entity_poly.type
_entity_poly.pdbx_seq_one_letter_code
_entity_poly.pdbx_strand_id
1 'polypeptide(L)'
;MHYRCIVQGDFSYQKQAQPRLTNTLLFAQQSEARFVIFDTVTHPNTYTSNDNHVEKKTFSSNKLYQHVFEVAFRVYIEDIKEFIKNTVQKELEPLSHSRDFAAKQSARERRVLLKMWMAARYPLGYEAHEIAQLIAVLAPWQCNDDPTQPRDRDDMAPLALPAPPGGSWSCSQFVDTVVKGASKWRVPPFIQHGMFKHTISEAMELVGDLIRSQRQLWSHDPNEARDLMKAIMVKAIQELKINHVPWVVHRDGPCAQGQPSTQITHTVWLPLGGAEPKRLATMSRVLLNMGRTQEVKLLELCNKIALRDALMSWSATRQRLTNYHNVLHNQCLPSEWSYKNASIQAKDTLSKEVYTWLPEAYDPVNKPLHALTKLISIVFSGMLPRCFPPSDFSTEGITHMPQLADILANMPWESCDKRGATIAPPFITMITTFIIAIMDPESPFHRCKDLSCKKMFISKHSEYPSPIYASFASHD
;
A
#
# COMPACT_ATOMS: atom_id res chain seq x y z
N MET A 1 -4.62 46.91 33.51
CA MET A 1 -3.50 47.32 32.64
C MET A 1 -3.63 46.58 31.33
N HIS A 2 -4.08 47.28 30.30
CA HIS A 2 -4.24 46.79 28.93
C HIS A 2 -3.17 47.48 28.07
N TYR A 3 -2.44 46.73 27.26
CA TYR A 3 -1.69 47.30 26.15
C TYR A 3 -2.32 46.85 24.83
N ARG A 4 -3.02 47.80 24.20
CA ARG A 4 -3.31 47.85 22.77
C ARG A 4 -2.02 48.30 22.07
N CYS A 5 -1.62 47.61 21.02
CA CYS A 5 -0.72 48.18 20.01
C CYS A 5 -1.50 48.29 18.70
N ILE A 6 -1.68 49.53 18.25
CA ILE A 6 -2.21 49.90 16.94
C ILE A 6 -1.00 50.02 16.02
N VAL A 7 -0.99 49.33 14.89
CA VAL A 7 -0.14 49.68 13.75
C VAL A 7 -1.03 49.69 12.51
N GLN A 8 -1.42 50.91 12.14
CA GLN A 8 -1.88 51.27 10.80
C GLN A 8 -0.61 51.64 10.01
N GLY A 9 -0.40 50.97 8.87
CA GLY A 9 0.69 51.27 7.96
C GLY A 9 0.37 50.74 6.58
N ASP A 10 -0.07 51.63 5.69
CA ASP A 10 -0.20 51.38 4.26
C ASP A 10 1.17 50.99 3.68
N PHE A 11 1.26 49.80 3.08
CA PHE A 11 2.41 49.39 2.28
C PHE A 11 1.94 48.76 0.98
N SER A 12 1.87 49.60 -0.04
CA SER A 12 2.02 49.21 -1.43
C SER A 12 3.50 48.92 -1.68
N TYR A 13 3.92 47.65 -1.67
CA TYR A 13 5.26 47.24 -2.11
C TYR A 13 5.26 45.94 -2.91
N GLN A 14 6.14 45.95 -3.90
CA GLN A 14 6.19 45.12 -5.09
C GLN A 14 6.53 43.64 -4.82
N LYS A 15 6.01 42.80 -5.73
CA LYS A 15 6.33 41.38 -5.96
C LYS A 15 7.85 41.13 -6.09
N GLN A 16 8.58 40.89 -5.00
CA GLN A 16 9.92 40.26 -5.04
C GLN A 16 10.25 39.36 -3.82
N ALA A 17 9.31 39.12 -2.90
CA ALA A 17 9.56 38.37 -1.65
C ALA A 17 9.41 36.83 -1.72
N GLN A 18 8.97 36.25 -2.85
CA GLN A 18 8.67 34.82 -2.92
C GLN A 18 9.86 33.84 -2.74
N PRO A 19 11.10 34.09 -3.21
CA PRO A 19 12.15 33.06 -3.12
C PRO A 19 12.68 32.82 -1.69
N ARG A 20 12.53 33.79 -0.77
CA ARG A 20 13.03 33.65 0.61
C ARG A 20 12.15 32.73 1.47
N LEU A 21 10.83 32.72 1.27
CA LEU A 21 9.90 31.91 2.07
C LEU A 21 9.99 30.41 1.73
N THR A 22 10.20 30.06 0.45
CA THR A 22 10.43 28.68 0.02
C THR A 22 11.71 28.10 0.62
N ASN A 23 12.80 28.87 0.67
CA ASN A 23 14.06 28.41 1.25
C ASN A 23 13.94 28.16 2.76
N THR A 24 13.19 28.99 3.49
CA THR A 24 12.98 28.79 4.94
C THR A 24 12.15 27.54 5.24
N LEU A 25 11.12 27.25 4.44
CA LEU A 25 10.30 26.02 4.57
C LEU A 25 11.11 24.77 4.22
N LEU A 26 11.93 24.82 3.16
CA LEU A 26 12.86 23.75 2.80
C LEU A 26 13.88 23.48 3.89
N PHE A 27 14.43 24.52 4.50
CA PHE A 27 15.36 24.39 5.63
C PHE A 27 14.67 23.79 6.87
N ALA A 28 13.44 24.22 7.16
CA ALA A 28 12.65 23.69 8.26
C ALA A 28 12.37 22.20 8.06
N GLN A 29 11.93 21.78 6.86
CA GLN A 29 11.70 20.37 6.52
C GLN A 29 12.97 19.53 6.56
N GLN A 30 14.11 20.07 6.12
CA GLN A 30 15.40 19.39 6.26
C GLN A 30 15.79 19.24 7.72
N SER A 31 15.66 20.31 8.53
CA SER A 31 15.97 20.27 9.95
C SER A 31 15.03 19.33 10.71
N GLU A 32 13.77 19.25 10.30
CA GLU A 32 12.77 18.35 10.88
C GLU A 32 13.04 16.91 10.46
N ALA A 33 13.33 16.62 9.18
CA ALA A 33 13.70 15.29 8.75
C ALA A 33 14.99 14.82 9.43
N ARG A 34 15.99 15.69 9.55
CA ARG A 34 17.22 15.42 10.31
C ARG A 34 16.94 15.19 11.78
N PHE A 35 16.12 16.04 12.39
CA PHE A 35 15.74 15.90 13.79
C PHE A 35 14.98 14.60 14.02
N VAL A 36 14.02 14.24 13.16
CA VAL A 36 13.27 12.98 13.25
C VAL A 36 14.21 11.80 13.06
N ILE A 37 15.10 11.82 12.06
CA ILE A 37 16.09 10.75 11.85
C ILE A 37 16.98 10.62 13.09
N PHE A 38 17.52 11.74 13.60
CA PHE A 38 18.40 11.76 14.76
C PHE A 38 17.68 11.32 16.05
N ASP A 39 16.47 11.80 16.28
CA ASP A 39 15.63 11.48 17.44
C ASP A 39 15.23 10.01 17.44
N THR A 40 14.81 9.47 16.29
CA THR A 40 14.49 8.04 16.15
C THR A 40 15.70 7.16 16.50
N VAL A 41 16.91 7.63 16.17
CA VAL A 41 18.15 6.88 16.39
C VAL A 41 18.67 7.02 17.81
N THR A 42 18.52 8.19 18.42
CA THR A 42 18.98 8.48 19.79
C THR A 42 18.01 7.98 20.86
N HIS A 43 16.72 7.87 20.53
CA HIS A 43 15.67 7.39 21.44
C HIS A 43 14.91 6.19 20.84
N PRO A 44 15.56 5.05 20.55
CA PRO A 44 14.89 3.91 19.91
C PRO A 44 13.76 3.30 20.77
N ASN A 45 13.78 3.56 22.09
CA ASN A 45 12.81 3.05 23.06
C ASN A 45 11.46 3.80 23.03
N THR A 46 11.35 4.99 22.43
CA THR A 46 10.05 5.68 22.29
C THR A 46 9.17 5.04 21.21
N TYR A 47 9.78 4.28 20.30
CA TYR A 47 9.07 3.64 19.18
C TYR A 47 8.98 2.10 19.29
N THR A 48 9.56 1.51 20.33
CA THR A 48 9.58 0.05 20.52
C THR A 48 8.95 -0.32 21.86
N SER A 49 7.79 -0.99 21.80
CA SER A 49 7.06 -1.50 22.97
C SER A 49 7.93 -2.48 23.78
N ASN A 50 8.00 -2.27 25.10
CA ASN A 50 8.68 -3.13 26.08
C ASN A 50 8.25 -4.60 25.97
N ASP A 51 9.19 -5.51 25.64
CA ASP A 51 9.19 -6.93 26.05
C ASP A 51 10.40 -7.68 25.44
N ASN A 52 11.20 -8.39 26.26
CA ASN A 52 12.15 -9.52 26.02
C ASN A 52 13.28 -9.48 24.95
N HIS A 53 14.47 -10.03 25.28
CA HIS A 53 15.71 -9.23 25.18
C HIS A 53 16.84 -9.63 24.20
N VAL A 54 16.76 -10.70 23.38
CA VAL A 54 17.90 -11.06 22.49
C VAL A 54 17.51 -11.28 21.02
N GLU A 55 16.45 -12.03 20.70
CA GLU A 55 15.97 -12.15 19.30
C GLU A 55 15.18 -10.93 18.80
N LYS A 56 14.66 -10.08 19.71
CA LYS A 56 14.02 -8.81 19.34
C LYS A 56 14.98 -7.69 18.94
N LYS A 57 16.28 -7.76 19.31
CA LYS A 57 17.21 -6.66 19.02
C LYS A 57 17.48 -6.49 17.52
N THR A 58 17.60 -7.60 16.79
CA THR A 58 17.78 -7.58 15.32
C THR A 58 16.50 -7.15 14.61
N PHE A 59 15.33 -7.62 15.06
CA PHE A 59 14.04 -7.23 14.51
C PHE A 59 13.70 -5.74 14.79
N SER A 60 14.07 -5.24 15.96
CA SER A 60 13.93 -3.82 16.34
C SER A 60 14.86 -2.91 15.52
N SER A 61 16.11 -3.33 15.29
CA SER A 61 17.08 -2.55 14.53
C SER A 61 16.69 -2.43 13.05
N ASN A 62 16.19 -3.51 12.43
CA ASN A 62 15.71 -3.46 11.05
C ASN A 62 14.52 -2.51 10.88
N LYS A 63 13.59 -2.47 11.86
CA LYS A 63 12.47 -1.52 11.86
C LYS A 63 12.95 -0.08 11.99
N LEU A 64 13.96 0.17 12.84
CA LEU A 64 14.58 1.48 12.96
C LEU A 64 15.22 1.93 11.64
N TYR A 65 16.01 1.07 11.00
CA TYR A 65 16.63 1.38 9.71
C TYR A 65 15.60 1.63 8.63
N GLN A 66 14.54 0.81 8.60
CA GLN A 66 13.42 1.00 7.69
C GLN A 66 12.77 2.36 7.91
N HIS A 67 12.50 2.75 9.16
CA HIS A 67 11.91 4.04 9.47
C HIS A 67 12.78 5.21 9.00
N VAL A 68 14.10 5.14 9.20
CA VAL A 68 15.04 6.18 8.72
C VAL A 68 14.93 6.35 7.20
N PHE A 69 14.88 5.25 6.45
CA PHE A 69 14.70 5.30 5.01
C PHE A 69 13.29 5.73 4.59
N GLU A 70 12.25 5.35 5.32
CA GLU A 70 10.88 5.83 5.08
C GLU A 70 10.81 7.36 5.21
N VAL A 71 11.46 7.94 6.22
CA VAL A 71 11.55 9.41 6.36
C VAL A 71 12.24 10.02 5.15
N ALA A 72 13.36 9.46 4.70
CA ALA A 72 14.05 9.94 3.51
C ALA A 72 13.16 9.85 2.24
N PHE A 73 12.46 8.74 2.03
CA PHE A 73 11.55 8.58 0.90
C PHE A 73 10.26 9.43 1.02
N ARG A 74 9.83 9.83 2.21
CA ARG A 74 8.78 10.86 2.36
C ARG A 74 9.26 12.22 1.86
N VAL A 75 10.50 12.60 2.15
CA VAL A 75 11.11 13.80 1.57
C VAL A 75 11.15 13.71 0.04
N TYR A 76 11.45 12.53 -0.51
CA TYR A 76 11.39 12.31 -1.96
C TYR A 76 9.99 12.53 -2.55
N ILE A 77 8.95 12.01 -1.89
CA ILE A 77 7.56 12.22 -2.32
C ILE A 77 7.21 13.71 -2.32
N GLU A 78 7.62 14.46 -1.29
CA GLU A 78 7.36 15.90 -1.20
C GLU A 78 8.14 16.69 -2.27
N ASP A 79 9.39 16.34 -2.53
CA ASP A 79 10.16 16.90 -3.65
C ASP A 79 9.43 16.69 -4.99
N ILE A 80 8.87 15.49 -5.24
CA ILE A 80 8.09 15.21 -6.44
C ILE A 80 6.81 16.04 -6.48
N LYS A 81 6.05 16.10 -5.37
CA LYS A 81 4.82 16.90 -5.31
C LYS A 81 5.08 18.36 -5.66
N GLU A 82 6.12 18.96 -5.07
CA GLU A 82 6.47 20.35 -5.30
C GLU A 82 6.99 20.57 -6.73
N PHE A 83 7.77 19.63 -7.27
CA PHE A 83 8.19 19.64 -8.67
C PHE A 83 7.00 19.64 -9.62
N ILE A 84 6.09 18.67 -9.49
CA ILE A 84 4.90 18.54 -10.35
C ILE A 84 4.00 19.77 -10.21
N LYS A 85 3.72 20.20 -8.98
CA LYS A 85 2.91 21.40 -8.73
C LYS A 85 3.50 22.63 -9.41
N ASN A 86 4.79 22.90 -9.24
CA ASN A 86 5.43 24.07 -9.83
C ASN A 86 5.44 24.02 -11.36
N THR A 87 5.66 22.84 -11.95
CA THR A 87 5.64 22.70 -13.41
C THR A 87 4.23 22.85 -13.97
N VAL A 88 3.25 22.14 -13.40
CA VAL A 88 1.85 22.23 -13.85
C VAL A 88 1.29 23.63 -13.63
N GLN A 89 1.58 24.29 -12.50
CA GLN A 89 1.12 25.67 -12.28
C GLN A 89 1.64 26.65 -13.34
N LYS A 90 2.90 26.51 -13.76
CA LYS A 90 3.47 27.31 -14.86
C LYS A 90 2.74 27.08 -16.18
N GLU A 91 2.29 25.86 -16.46
CA GLU A 91 1.50 25.53 -17.65
C GLU A 91 0.05 26.04 -17.57
N LEU A 92 -0.57 25.98 -16.40
CA LEU A 92 -1.97 26.38 -16.20
C LEU A 92 -2.15 27.91 -16.12
N GLU A 93 -1.10 28.66 -15.84
CA GLU A 93 -1.15 30.11 -15.70
C GLU A 93 -1.61 30.82 -16.99
N PRO A 94 -1.03 30.58 -18.19
CA PRO A 94 -1.54 31.19 -19.42
C PRO A 94 -2.99 30.76 -19.73
N LEU A 95 -3.35 29.49 -19.47
CA LEU A 95 -4.71 28.98 -19.70
C LEU A 95 -5.75 29.67 -18.81
N SER A 96 -5.37 30.01 -17.58
CA SER A 96 -6.23 30.72 -16.64
C SER A 96 -6.56 32.16 -17.08
N HIS A 97 -5.68 32.75 -17.88
CA HIS A 97 -5.84 34.09 -18.45
C HIS A 97 -6.37 34.06 -19.90
N SER A 98 -6.57 32.87 -20.48
CA SER A 98 -7.07 32.71 -21.85
C SER A 98 -8.45 33.35 -22.02
N ARG A 99 -8.75 33.87 -23.21
CA ARG A 99 -10.09 34.36 -23.54
C ARG A 99 -11.10 33.21 -23.72
N ASP A 100 -10.61 32.03 -24.06
CA ASP A 100 -11.43 30.82 -24.19
C ASP A 100 -11.93 30.33 -22.81
N PHE A 101 -13.24 30.14 -22.73
CA PHE A 101 -13.92 29.62 -21.55
C PHE A 101 -13.53 28.16 -21.27
N ALA A 102 -13.36 27.34 -22.30
CA ALA A 102 -13.00 25.94 -22.14
C ALA A 102 -11.58 25.78 -21.57
N ALA A 103 -10.61 26.55 -22.10
CA ALA A 103 -9.26 26.65 -21.54
C ALA A 103 -9.27 27.02 -20.04
N LYS A 104 -10.03 28.05 -19.68
CA LYS A 104 -10.16 28.51 -18.28
C LYS A 104 -10.77 27.44 -17.38
N GLN A 105 -11.83 26.79 -17.85
CA GLN A 105 -12.52 25.75 -17.08
C GLN A 105 -11.60 24.53 -16.89
N SER A 106 -10.92 24.09 -17.94
CA SER A 106 -9.92 23.01 -17.87
C SER A 106 -8.79 23.34 -16.89
N ALA A 107 -8.28 24.57 -16.90
CA ALA A 107 -7.26 25.01 -15.96
C ALA A 107 -7.74 24.99 -14.49
N ARG A 108 -9.00 25.35 -14.25
CA ARG A 108 -9.62 25.25 -12.92
C ARG A 108 -9.75 23.80 -12.46
N GLU A 109 -10.22 22.91 -13.32
CA GLU A 109 -10.37 21.48 -13.03
C GLU A 109 -9.02 20.82 -12.73
N ARG A 110 -8.00 21.07 -13.57
CA ARG A 110 -6.63 20.55 -13.34
C ARG A 110 -6.04 21.08 -12.02
N ARG A 111 -6.31 22.31 -11.62
CA ARG A 111 -5.89 22.84 -10.30
C ARG A 111 -6.55 22.11 -9.13
N VAL A 112 -7.84 21.77 -9.26
CA VAL A 112 -8.56 21.00 -8.23
C VAL A 112 -7.98 19.59 -8.13
N LEU A 113 -7.78 18.91 -9.26
CA LEU A 113 -7.20 17.56 -9.30
C LEU A 113 -5.76 17.55 -8.76
N LEU A 114 -4.94 18.55 -9.09
CA LEU A 114 -3.60 18.69 -8.55
C LEU A 114 -3.63 18.82 -7.02
N LYS A 115 -4.54 19.62 -6.48
CA LYS A 115 -4.70 19.77 -5.02
C LYS A 115 -5.13 18.44 -4.37
N MET A 116 -6.04 17.70 -4.99
CA MET A 116 -6.47 16.38 -4.50
C MET A 116 -5.31 15.38 -4.51
N TRP A 117 -4.56 15.31 -5.61
CA TRP A 117 -3.41 14.41 -5.75
C TRP A 117 -2.31 14.72 -4.74
N MET A 118 -1.99 16.01 -4.54
CA MET A 118 -1.00 16.42 -3.53
C MET A 118 -1.41 16.04 -2.09
N ALA A 119 -2.72 16.02 -1.81
CA ALA A 119 -3.28 15.65 -0.51
C ALA A 119 -3.45 14.14 -0.34
N ALA A 120 -3.25 13.34 -1.39
CA ALA A 120 -3.35 11.89 -1.30
C ALA A 120 -2.29 11.31 -0.35
N ARG A 121 -2.66 10.24 0.36
CA ARG A 121 -1.76 9.54 1.28
C ARG A 121 -0.60 8.85 0.54
N TYR A 122 -0.88 8.32 -0.65
CA TYR A 122 0.07 7.59 -1.49
C TYR A 122 0.05 8.11 -2.94
N PRO A 123 0.49 9.35 -3.18
CA PRO A 123 0.36 10.02 -4.47
C PRO A 123 1.16 9.34 -5.60
N LEU A 124 2.14 8.52 -5.22
CA LEU A 124 2.99 7.77 -6.15
C LEU A 124 2.60 6.29 -6.28
N GLY A 125 1.45 5.89 -5.72
CA GLY A 125 1.01 4.49 -5.71
C GLY A 125 0.08 4.12 -6.86
N TYR A 126 -0.09 2.82 -7.08
CA TYR A 126 -1.07 2.28 -8.05
C TYR A 126 -2.54 2.38 -7.62
N GLU A 127 -2.81 3.02 -6.49
CA GLU A 127 -4.18 3.30 -6.09
C GLU A 127 -4.86 4.09 -7.19
N ALA A 128 -5.97 3.56 -7.69
CA ALA A 128 -6.49 3.98 -8.97
C ALA A 128 -7.02 5.40 -8.96
N HIS A 129 -7.43 5.90 -7.80
CA HIS A 129 -7.86 7.28 -7.67
C HIS A 129 -6.67 8.24 -7.84
N GLU A 130 -5.57 7.93 -7.18
CA GLU A 130 -4.33 8.71 -7.16
C GLU A 130 -3.68 8.74 -8.53
N ILE A 131 -3.55 7.59 -9.21
CA ILE A 131 -2.97 7.53 -10.55
C ILE A 131 -3.86 8.22 -11.59
N ALA A 132 -5.19 8.09 -11.48
CA ALA A 132 -6.13 8.78 -12.37
C ALA A 132 -6.04 10.31 -12.20
N GLN A 133 -5.97 10.79 -10.96
CA GLN A 133 -5.76 12.20 -10.68
C GLN A 133 -4.44 12.69 -11.26
N LEU A 134 -3.35 11.93 -11.09
CA LEU A 134 -2.03 12.30 -11.63
C LEU A 134 -2.06 12.39 -13.16
N ILE A 135 -2.60 11.38 -13.85
CA ILE A 135 -2.71 11.37 -15.31
C ILE A 135 -3.52 12.58 -15.80
N ALA A 136 -4.66 12.87 -15.15
CA ALA A 136 -5.50 14.02 -15.49
C ALA A 136 -4.80 15.37 -15.21
N VAL A 137 -3.98 15.44 -14.17
CA VAL A 137 -3.15 16.62 -13.86
C VAL A 137 -2.11 16.87 -14.94
N LEU A 138 -1.49 15.81 -15.47
CA LEU A 138 -0.41 15.88 -16.45
C LEU A 138 -0.90 15.93 -17.91
N ALA A 139 -2.19 15.67 -18.16
CA ALA A 139 -2.75 15.69 -19.50
C ALA A 139 -2.58 17.07 -20.15
N PRO A 140 -1.94 17.17 -21.33
CA PRO A 140 -1.79 18.43 -22.03
C PRO A 140 -3.17 18.96 -22.44
N TRP A 141 -3.35 20.27 -22.35
CA TRP A 141 -4.56 20.89 -22.88
C TRP A 141 -4.46 20.93 -24.42
N GLN A 142 -5.41 20.29 -25.10
CA GLN A 142 -5.53 20.32 -26.56
C GLN A 142 -6.59 21.36 -26.96
N CYS A 143 -6.17 22.45 -27.61
CA CYS A 143 -7.08 23.42 -28.21
C CYS A 143 -7.58 22.85 -29.54
N ASN A 144 -8.88 22.56 -29.64
CA ASN A 144 -9.51 21.99 -30.85
C ASN A 144 -9.73 23.03 -31.97
N ASP A 145 -8.96 24.12 -32.03
CA ASP A 145 -9.26 25.27 -32.88
C ASP A 145 -8.71 25.16 -34.30
N ASP A 146 -8.05 24.05 -34.67
CA ASP A 146 -7.77 23.75 -36.08
C ASP A 146 -8.78 22.73 -36.62
N PRO A 147 -9.90 23.20 -37.23
CA PRO A 147 -10.90 22.33 -37.84
C PRO A 147 -10.38 21.57 -39.08
N THR A 148 -9.16 21.84 -39.55
CA THR A 148 -8.56 21.19 -40.71
C THR A 148 -7.68 20.00 -40.37
N GLN A 149 -7.26 19.85 -39.10
CA GLN A 149 -6.60 18.62 -38.68
C GLN A 149 -7.65 17.52 -38.46
N PRO A 150 -7.52 16.36 -39.14
CA PRO A 150 -8.44 15.26 -38.96
C PRO A 150 -8.49 14.91 -37.46
N ARG A 151 -9.72 14.81 -36.95
CA ARG A 151 -10.03 14.30 -35.61
C ARG A 151 -9.70 12.81 -35.57
N ASP A 152 -8.42 12.46 -35.64
CA ASP A 152 -7.97 11.18 -35.12
C ASP A 152 -8.05 11.29 -33.59
N ARG A 153 -9.29 11.24 -33.07
CA ARG A 153 -9.63 11.06 -31.65
C ARG A 153 -8.98 9.80 -31.06
N ASP A 154 -8.35 8.98 -31.89
CA ASP A 154 -7.56 7.81 -31.54
C ASP A 154 -6.07 8.09 -31.30
N ASP A 155 -5.58 9.32 -31.55
CA ASP A 155 -4.28 9.85 -31.07
C ASP A 155 -4.43 10.57 -29.72
N MET A 156 -5.34 10.04 -28.93
CA MET A 156 -5.21 9.83 -27.49
C MET A 156 -4.05 10.47 -26.75
N ALA A 157 -4.42 11.40 -25.87
CA ALA A 157 -3.67 11.71 -24.66
C ALA A 157 -3.11 10.41 -24.03
N PRO A 158 -1.83 10.42 -23.61
CA PRO A 158 -1.15 9.22 -23.17
C PRO A 158 -1.95 8.57 -22.05
N LEU A 159 -2.37 7.37 -22.36
CA LEU A 159 -3.29 6.58 -21.58
C LEU A 159 -2.67 5.96 -20.33
N ALA A 160 -1.38 6.12 -20.21
CA ALA A 160 -0.55 5.70 -19.13
C ALA A 160 0.36 6.88 -18.84
N LEU A 161 1.03 6.86 -17.69
CA LEU A 161 2.14 7.77 -17.55
C LEU A 161 3.18 7.42 -18.64
N PRO A 162 3.72 8.39 -19.39
CA PRO A 162 4.60 8.06 -20.50
C PRO A 162 5.86 7.36 -19.98
N ALA A 163 6.02 6.08 -20.32
CA ALA A 163 7.13 5.27 -19.84
C ALA A 163 8.40 5.51 -20.68
N PRO A 164 9.61 5.46 -20.07
CA PRO A 164 10.84 5.51 -20.82
C PRO A 164 11.01 4.26 -21.72
N PRO A 165 11.71 4.40 -22.86
CA PRO A 165 12.11 3.26 -23.68
C PRO A 165 13.05 2.38 -22.84
N GLY A 166 12.58 1.19 -22.48
CA GLY A 166 13.22 0.32 -21.48
C GLY A 166 12.23 -0.33 -20.50
N GLY A 167 10.99 0.17 -20.43
CA GLY A 167 9.91 -0.46 -19.66
C GLY A 167 9.96 -0.17 -18.16
N SER A 168 9.40 -1.08 -17.36
CA SER A 168 9.33 -0.96 -15.90
C SER A 168 10.62 -1.42 -15.22
N TRP A 169 10.99 -0.77 -14.12
CA TRP A 169 12.09 -1.21 -13.26
C TRP A 169 11.58 -1.97 -12.04
N SER A 170 12.41 -2.85 -11.48
CA SER A 170 12.19 -3.36 -10.14
C SER A 170 12.55 -2.29 -9.10
N CYS A 171 11.95 -2.37 -7.90
CA CYS A 171 12.34 -1.49 -6.80
C CYS A 171 13.83 -1.61 -6.46
N SER A 172 14.41 -2.80 -6.61
CA SER A 172 15.85 -3.02 -6.40
C SER A 172 16.70 -2.22 -7.40
N GLN A 173 16.34 -2.23 -8.69
CA GLN A 173 17.07 -1.47 -9.72
C GLN A 173 16.98 0.04 -9.47
N PHE A 174 15.82 0.51 -9.02
CA PHE A 174 15.64 1.91 -8.62
C PHE A 174 16.50 2.25 -7.40
N VAL A 175 16.50 1.42 -6.34
CA VAL A 175 17.35 1.61 -5.16
C VAL A 175 18.83 1.60 -5.51
N ASP A 176 19.28 0.70 -6.39
CA ASP A 176 20.66 0.70 -6.89
C ASP A 176 21.03 2.03 -7.54
N THR A 177 20.08 2.64 -8.27
CA THR A 177 20.27 3.93 -8.91
C THR A 177 20.31 5.07 -7.90
N VAL A 178 19.44 5.05 -6.88
CA VAL A 178 19.47 5.99 -5.75
C VAL A 178 20.81 5.93 -5.03
N VAL A 179 21.28 4.73 -4.66
CA VAL A 179 22.56 4.51 -3.96
C VAL A 179 23.74 5.01 -4.79
N LYS A 180 23.78 4.69 -6.09
CA LYS A 180 24.83 5.16 -7.00
C LYS A 180 24.78 6.68 -7.20
N GLY A 181 23.58 7.24 -7.32
CA GLY A 181 23.36 8.65 -7.61
C GLY A 181 23.49 9.57 -6.39
N ALA A 182 23.36 9.06 -5.16
CA ALA A 182 23.55 9.83 -3.93
C ALA A 182 24.94 10.51 -3.89
N SER A 183 25.96 9.85 -4.43
CA SER A 183 27.33 10.38 -4.54
C SER A 183 27.58 11.31 -5.73
N LYS A 184 26.68 11.33 -6.73
CA LYS A 184 26.86 12.05 -8.00
C LYS A 184 26.00 13.31 -8.07
N TRP A 185 26.48 14.33 -8.76
CA TRP A 185 25.70 15.56 -8.99
C TRP A 185 24.79 15.40 -10.21
N ARG A 186 23.51 15.82 -10.11
CA ARG A 186 22.50 15.78 -11.18
C ARG A 186 22.39 14.40 -11.85
N VAL A 187 21.77 13.44 -11.17
CA VAL A 187 21.44 12.13 -11.74
C VAL A 187 19.99 11.81 -11.34
N PRO A 188 19.15 11.22 -12.21
CA PRO A 188 17.88 10.67 -11.77
C PRO A 188 18.11 9.62 -10.67
N PRO A 189 17.21 9.49 -9.68
CA PRO A 189 15.91 10.15 -9.55
C PRO A 189 15.91 11.49 -8.80
N PHE A 190 17.06 12.16 -8.64
CA PHE A 190 17.14 13.38 -7.85
C PHE A 190 16.62 14.62 -8.60
N ILE A 191 15.59 15.25 -8.03
CA ILE A 191 15.02 16.51 -8.53
C ILE A 191 16.00 17.66 -8.26
N GLN A 192 16.13 18.58 -9.22
CA GLN A 192 17.01 19.73 -9.06
C GLN A 192 16.48 20.63 -7.94
N HIS A 193 17.34 20.92 -6.96
CA HIS A 193 17.00 21.64 -5.72
C HIS A 193 16.09 20.88 -4.75
N GLY A 194 15.82 19.58 -5.00
CA GLY A 194 15.15 18.72 -4.03
C GLY A 194 16.06 18.35 -2.87
N MET A 195 15.46 18.11 -1.71
CA MET A 195 16.18 17.78 -0.47
C MET A 195 16.52 16.29 -0.35
N PHE A 196 15.84 15.43 -1.11
CA PHE A 196 15.98 13.98 -1.03
C PHE A 196 17.42 13.50 -1.15
N LYS A 197 18.23 14.09 -2.04
CA LYS A 197 19.63 13.71 -2.19
C LYS A 197 20.41 13.84 -0.89
N HIS A 198 20.23 14.96 -0.20
CA HIS A 198 20.91 15.23 1.06
C HIS A 198 20.39 14.30 2.16
N THR A 199 19.06 14.19 2.29
CA THR A 199 18.43 13.35 3.29
C THR A 199 18.77 11.88 3.12
N ILE A 200 18.79 11.36 1.88
CA ILE A 200 19.12 9.94 1.64
C ILE A 200 20.60 9.66 1.88
N SER A 201 21.49 10.59 1.56
CA SER A 201 22.94 10.42 1.81
C SER A 201 23.21 10.35 3.31
N GLU A 202 22.58 11.22 4.09
CA GLU A 202 22.68 11.25 5.55
C GLU A 202 22.04 10.01 6.19
N ALA A 203 20.87 9.59 5.70
CA ALA A 203 20.25 8.33 6.11
C ALA A 203 21.16 7.12 5.84
N MET A 204 21.80 7.07 4.66
CA MET A 204 22.74 6.00 4.31
C MET A 204 23.99 5.99 5.19
N GLU A 205 24.56 7.16 5.50
CA GLU A 205 25.71 7.28 6.40
C GLU A 205 25.35 6.82 7.82
N LEU A 206 24.24 7.32 8.35
CA LEU A 206 23.76 7.00 9.69
C LEU A 206 23.39 5.52 9.84
N VAL A 207 22.64 4.95 8.90
CA VAL A 207 22.33 3.51 8.93
C VAL A 207 23.61 2.69 8.73
N GLY A 208 24.55 3.16 7.91
CA GLY A 208 25.86 2.55 7.75
C GLY A 208 26.65 2.50 9.06
N ASP A 209 26.66 3.58 9.84
CA ASP A 209 27.31 3.64 11.16
C ASP A 209 26.63 2.74 12.19
N LEU A 210 25.29 2.69 12.18
CA LEU A 210 24.54 1.79 13.04
C LEU A 210 24.80 0.32 12.69
N ILE A 211 24.82 -0.03 11.41
CA ILE A 211 25.15 -1.38 10.97
C ILE A 211 26.59 -1.72 11.38
N ARG A 212 27.56 -0.81 11.19
CA ARG A 212 28.97 -1.03 11.56
C ARG A 212 29.17 -1.20 13.06
N SER A 213 28.52 -0.38 13.88
CA SER A 213 28.60 -0.46 15.35
C SER A 213 27.97 -1.75 15.89
N GLN A 214 26.88 -2.24 15.27
CA GLN A 214 26.26 -3.52 15.65
C GLN A 214 27.02 -4.74 15.11
N ARG A 215 27.65 -4.62 13.94
CA ARG A 215 28.39 -5.70 13.26
C ARG A 215 29.80 -5.96 13.81
N GLN A 216 30.24 -5.31 14.89
CA GLN A 216 31.47 -5.73 15.59
C GLN A 216 31.47 -7.22 16.02
N LEU A 217 30.34 -7.92 15.89
CA LEU A 217 30.17 -9.35 16.18
C LEU A 217 30.09 -10.29 14.94
N TRP A 218 29.92 -9.79 13.69
CA TRP A 218 29.63 -10.64 12.50
C TRP A 218 30.34 -10.12 11.24
N SER A 219 31.01 -11.02 10.50
CA SER A 219 31.48 -10.93 9.09
C SER A 219 31.88 -9.54 8.54
N HIS A 220 33.17 -9.36 8.23
CA HIS A 220 33.77 -8.12 7.72
C HIS A 220 33.40 -7.72 6.27
N ASP A 221 32.47 -8.40 5.59
CA ASP A 221 32.19 -8.07 4.18
C ASP A 221 31.39 -6.75 4.05
N PRO A 222 31.98 -5.68 3.47
CA PRO A 222 31.27 -4.42 3.24
C PRO A 222 30.10 -4.55 2.24
N ASN A 223 30.09 -5.59 1.40
CA ASN A 223 29.02 -5.80 0.42
C ASN A 223 27.72 -6.24 1.09
N GLU A 224 27.80 -7.12 2.11
CA GLU A 224 26.62 -7.56 2.85
C GLU A 224 25.89 -6.40 3.55
N ALA A 225 26.63 -5.45 4.13
CA ALA A 225 26.05 -4.27 4.78
C ALA A 225 25.31 -3.39 3.76
N ARG A 226 25.90 -3.22 2.57
CA ARG A 226 25.28 -2.50 1.46
C ARG A 226 24.03 -3.22 0.95
N ASP A 227 24.07 -4.54 0.82
CA ASP A 227 22.92 -5.32 0.34
C ASP A 227 21.77 -5.33 1.34
N LEU A 228 22.07 -5.43 2.64
CA LEU A 228 21.08 -5.25 3.71
C LEU A 228 20.44 -3.87 3.63
N MET A 229 21.25 -2.81 3.49
CA MET A 229 20.75 -1.44 3.36
C MET A 229 19.81 -1.29 2.17
N LYS A 230 20.18 -1.83 1.00
CA LYS A 230 19.32 -1.83 -0.18
C LYS A 230 18.00 -2.58 0.05
N ALA A 231 18.05 -3.75 0.69
CA ALA A 231 16.86 -4.53 1.01
C ALA A 231 15.90 -3.75 1.92
N ILE A 232 16.44 -3.01 2.90
CA ILE A 232 15.64 -2.15 3.78
C ILE A 232 15.05 -0.96 3.00
N MET A 233 15.81 -0.33 2.11
CA MET A 233 15.29 0.73 1.24
C MET A 233 14.15 0.24 0.33
N VAL A 234 14.26 -0.98 -0.22
CA VAL A 234 13.17 -1.59 -1.00
C VAL A 234 11.91 -1.75 -0.16
N LYS A 235 12.02 -2.22 1.09
CA LYS A 235 10.87 -2.32 2.00
C LYS A 235 10.24 -0.95 2.27
N ALA A 236 11.05 0.08 2.51
CA ALA A 236 10.55 1.44 2.73
C ALA A 236 9.77 1.98 1.50
N ILE A 237 10.26 1.74 0.29
CA ILE A 237 9.56 2.10 -0.97
C ILE A 237 8.22 1.37 -1.07
N GLN A 238 8.18 0.07 -0.74
CA GLN A 238 6.96 -0.75 -0.78
C GLN A 238 5.92 -0.29 0.24
N GLU A 239 6.35 0.00 1.48
CA GLU A 239 5.48 0.49 2.55
C GLU A 239 4.87 1.86 2.22
N LEU A 240 5.65 2.72 1.56
CA LEU A 240 5.21 4.02 1.05
C LEU A 240 4.45 3.94 -0.28
N LYS A 241 4.27 2.73 -0.84
CA LYS A 241 3.62 2.50 -2.13
C LYS A 241 4.16 3.41 -3.24
N ILE A 242 5.49 3.53 -3.36
CA ILE A 242 6.10 4.30 -4.45
C ILE A 242 6.21 3.38 -5.67
N ASN A 243 5.28 3.57 -6.62
CA ASN A 243 5.13 2.74 -7.80
C ASN A 243 5.45 3.47 -9.11
N HIS A 244 5.46 4.80 -9.12
CA HIS A 244 5.88 5.58 -10.28
C HIS A 244 6.69 6.80 -9.86
N VAL A 245 7.74 7.07 -10.63
CA VAL A 245 8.65 8.19 -10.35
C VAL A 245 8.90 9.00 -11.61
N PRO A 246 8.95 10.35 -11.55
CA PRO A 246 9.34 11.16 -12.69
C PRO A 246 10.75 10.77 -13.17
N TRP A 247 10.95 10.76 -14.48
CA TRP A 247 12.18 10.27 -15.09
C TRP A 247 12.73 11.21 -16.16
N VAL A 248 13.85 10.81 -16.76
CA VAL A 248 14.51 11.55 -17.84
C VAL A 248 13.97 11.12 -19.20
N VAL A 249 13.78 12.07 -20.09
CA VAL A 249 13.47 11.80 -21.51
C VAL A 249 14.70 11.15 -22.14
N HIS A 250 14.55 9.91 -22.60
CA HIS A 250 15.56 9.28 -23.46
C HIS A 250 15.53 9.96 -24.83
N ARG A 251 16.69 10.43 -25.28
CA ARG A 251 16.87 10.90 -26.65
C ARG A 251 17.23 9.70 -27.51
N ASP A 252 16.24 8.92 -27.89
CA ASP A 252 16.45 7.84 -28.84
C ASP A 252 16.41 8.44 -30.25
N GLY A 253 17.55 8.44 -30.93
CA GLY A 253 17.65 8.88 -32.32
C GLY A 253 19.07 8.82 -32.86
N PRO A 254 19.26 8.58 -34.17
CA PRO A 254 20.58 8.51 -34.81
C PRO A 254 21.41 9.80 -34.70
N CYS A 255 20.78 10.93 -34.32
CA CYS A 255 21.41 12.22 -34.07
C CYS A 255 21.62 12.54 -32.58
N ALA A 256 21.41 11.58 -31.66
CA ALA A 256 21.66 11.78 -30.23
C ALA A 256 23.17 11.74 -29.91
N GLN A 257 23.96 12.59 -30.55
CA GLN A 257 25.33 12.88 -30.10
C GLN A 257 25.26 13.82 -28.90
N GLY A 258 25.68 13.35 -27.73
CA GLY A 258 25.77 14.15 -26.51
C GLY A 258 25.54 13.34 -25.24
N GLN A 259 25.90 13.94 -24.10
CA GLN A 259 25.66 13.34 -22.79
C GLN A 259 24.13 13.18 -22.57
N PRO A 260 23.66 12.02 -22.08
CA PRO A 260 22.24 11.81 -21.83
C PRO A 260 21.69 12.86 -20.87
N SER A 261 20.46 13.32 -21.11
CA SER A 261 19.80 14.30 -20.24
C SER A 261 19.74 13.75 -18.83
N THR A 262 20.31 14.49 -17.88
CA THR A 262 20.22 14.17 -16.46
C THR A 262 19.04 14.86 -15.78
N GLN A 263 18.29 15.68 -16.53
CA GLN A 263 17.20 16.48 -15.98
C GLN A 263 15.89 15.69 -16.05
N ILE A 264 15.29 15.49 -14.87
CA ILE A 264 13.99 14.88 -14.70
C ILE A 264 12.92 15.77 -15.32
N THR A 265 11.96 15.17 -16.00
CA THR A 265 10.77 15.84 -16.55
C THR A 265 9.51 15.27 -15.93
N HIS A 266 8.43 16.06 -15.92
CA HIS A 266 7.11 15.59 -15.50
C HIS A 266 6.37 14.80 -16.61
N THR A 267 6.95 14.79 -17.81
CA THR A 267 6.37 14.18 -19.01
C THR A 267 6.76 12.72 -19.18
N VAL A 268 7.74 12.22 -18.44
CA VAL A 268 8.17 10.82 -18.50
C VAL A 268 8.20 10.27 -17.08
N TRP A 269 7.63 9.09 -16.89
CA TRP A 269 7.53 8.43 -15.59
C TRP A 269 8.01 6.99 -15.71
N LEU A 270 8.87 6.59 -14.79
CA LEU A 270 9.35 5.23 -14.69
C LEU A 270 8.43 4.43 -13.74
N PRO A 271 7.75 3.38 -14.22
CA PRO A 271 7.00 2.47 -13.36
C PRO A 271 7.96 1.54 -12.59
N LEU A 272 7.65 1.32 -11.31
CA LEU A 272 8.38 0.49 -10.36
C LEU A 272 7.51 -0.69 -9.91
N GLY A 273 8.07 -1.91 -9.93
CA GLY A 273 7.44 -3.10 -9.34
C GLY A 273 6.73 -4.05 -10.31
N GLY A 274 6.98 -3.93 -11.62
CA GLY A 274 6.43 -4.83 -12.65
C GLY A 274 5.54 -4.09 -13.64
N ALA A 275 5.31 -4.71 -14.81
CA ALA A 275 4.71 -4.06 -15.97
C ALA A 275 3.39 -3.38 -15.61
N GLU A 276 3.31 -2.07 -15.90
CA GLU A 276 2.09 -1.29 -15.84
C GLU A 276 1.00 -2.12 -16.53
N PRO A 277 -0.09 -2.50 -15.83
CA PRO A 277 -1.07 -3.40 -16.41
C PRO A 277 -1.55 -2.76 -17.72
N LYS A 278 -1.39 -3.48 -18.85
CA LYS A 278 -1.76 -3.02 -20.21
C LYS A 278 -3.18 -2.44 -20.35
N ARG A 279 -4.01 -2.55 -19.30
CA ARG A 279 -5.36 -2.01 -19.17
C ARG A 279 -5.45 -0.64 -18.50
N LEU A 280 -4.43 -0.15 -17.77
CA LEU A 280 -4.36 1.25 -17.33
C LEU A 280 -4.39 2.18 -18.54
N ALA A 281 -3.71 1.77 -19.61
CA ALA A 281 -3.82 2.41 -20.90
C ALA A 281 -5.31 2.52 -21.32
N THR A 282 -6.03 1.40 -21.43
CA THR A 282 -7.45 1.46 -21.80
C THR A 282 -8.34 2.23 -20.79
N MET A 283 -7.93 2.37 -19.52
CA MET A 283 -8.65 3.10 -18.46
C MET A 283 -8.58 4.62 -18.60
N SER A 284 -7.43 5.18 -18.98
CA SER A 284 -7.28 6.64 -19.16
C SER A 284 -8.12 7.20 -20.31
N ARG A 285 -8.49 6.35 -21.29
CA ARG A 285 -9.40 6.65 -22.41
C ARG A 285 -10.78 7.03 -21.90
N VAL A 286 -11.18 6.31 -20.86
CA VAL A 286 -12.49 6.39 -20.23
C VAL A 286 -12.50 7.52 -19.20
N LEU A 287 -11.39 7.73 -18.49
CA LEU A 287 -11.21 8.76 -17.46
C LEU A 287 -11.26 10.18 -18.03
N LEU A 288 -10.61 10.44 -19.16
CA LEU A 288 -10.54 11.78 -19.78
C LEU A 288 -11.85 12.25 -20.44
N ASN A 289 -12.86 11.38 -20.59
CA ASN A 289 -14.01 11.66 -21.44
C ASN A 289 -15.37 11.89 -20.76
N MET A 290 -15.65 11.49 -19.50
CA MET A 290 -17.06 11.47 -19.02
C MET A 290 -17.22 11.62 -17.50
N GLY A 291 -18.39 12.07 -17.03
CA GLY A 291 -18.69 12.35 -15.61
C GLY A 291 -19.15 11.17 -14.73
N ARG A 292 -19.72 11.53 -13.56
CA ARG A 292 -20.18 10.79 -12.34
C ARG A 292 -20.56 9.29 -12.40
N THR A 293 -20.93 8.70 -13.54
CA THR A 293 -21.14 7.25 -13.72
C THR A 293 -19.82 6.44 -13.68
N GLN A 294 -18.68 7.13 -13.61
CA GLN A 294 -17.32 6.58 -13.60
C GLN A 294 -16.85 5.98 -12.28
N GLU A 295 -17.27 6.48 -11.12
CA GLU A 295 -16.72 6.03 -9.83
C GLU A 295 -16.99 4.54 -9.60
N VAL A 296 -18.16 4.08 -10.03
CA VAL A 296 -18.61 2.68 -9.97
C VAL A 296 -17.82 1.80 -10.95
N LYS A 297 -17.61 2.26 -12.19
CA LYS A 297 -16.83 1.52 -13.21
C LYS A 297 -15.33 1.49 -12.89
N LEU A 298 -14.82 2.56 -12.28
CA LEU A 298 -13.46 2.67 -11.75
C LEU A 298 -13.29 1.62 -10.65
N LEU A 299 -14.14 1.64 -9.61
CA LEU A 299 -14.14 0.62 -8.54
C LEU A 299 -14.18 -0.82 -9.08
N GLU A 300 -15.01 -1.12 -10.07
CA GLU A 300 -15.05 -2.46 -10.71
C GLU A 300 -13.75 -2.84 -11.44
N LEU A 301 -13.04 -1.88 -12.03
CA LEU A 301 -11.79 -2.13 -12.76
C LEU A 301 -10.56 -2.12 -11.87
N CYS A 302 -10.52 -1.30 -10.83
CA CYS A 302 -9.53 -1.35 -9.76
C CYS A 302 -9.57 -2.71 -9.09
N ASN A 303 -10.78 -3.20 -8.78
CA ASN A 303 -10.97 -4.56 -8.32
C ASN A 303 -10.36 -5.54 -9.33
N LYS A 304 -10.55 -5.41 -10.64
CA LYS A 304 -9.93 -6.31 -11.64
C LYS A 304 -8.40 -6.26 -11.74
N ILE A 305 -7.76 -5.13 -11.43
CA ILE A 305 -6.29 -5.00 -11.38
C ILE A 305 -5.75 -5.53 -10.05
N ALA A 306 -6.43 -5.22 -8.94
CA ALA A 306 -6.15 -5.78 -7.63
C ALA A 306 -6.23 -7.30 -7.61
N LEU A 307 -7.16 -7.85 -8.38
CA LEU A 307 -7.32 -9.26 -8.68
C LEU A 307 -6.17 -9.88 -9.51
N ARG A 308 -5.02 -9.23 -9.71
CA ARG A 308 -3.86 -9.82 -10.40
C ARG A 308 -2.53 -9.63 -9.69
N ASP A 309 -2.47 -8.68 -8.76
CA ASP A 309 -1.31 -8.51 -7.88
C ASP A 309 -1.46 -9.45 -6.69
N ALA A 310 -0.44 -10.28 -6.47
CA ALA A 310 -0.43 -11.18 -5.34
C ALA A 310 -0.40 -10.42 -4.00
N LEU A 311 0.22 -9.24 -3.94
CA LEU A 311 0.41 -8.51 -2.68
C LEU A 311 -0.73 -7.52 -2.39
N MET A 312 -1.59 -7.22 -3.37
CA MET A 312 -2.62 -6.20 -3.19
C MET A 312 -3.71 -6.66 -2.22
N SER A 313 -4.12 -5.75 -1.33
CA SER A 313 -5.25 -5.98 -0.43
C SER A 313 -6.51 -6.33 -1.22
N TRP A 314 -7.22 -7.35 -0.75
CA TRP A 314 -8.43 -7.85 -1.42
C TRP A 314 -9.53 -8.08 -0.40
N SER A 315 -10.77 -8.01 -0.84
CA SER A 315 -11.94 -8.15 0.04
C SER A 315 -12.65 -9.46 -0.27
N ALA A 316 -12.77 -10.34 0.73
CA ALA A 316 -13.46 -11.62 0.58
C ALA A 316 -14.97 -11.42 0.36
N THR A 317 -15.58 -10.44 1.04
CA THR A 317 -17.02 -10.14 0.93
C THR A 317 -17.41 -9.58 -0.43
N ARG A 318 -16.46 -8.98 -1.16
CA ARG A 318 -16.68 -8.46 -2.51
C ARG A 318 -16.48 -9.51 -3.61
N GLN A 319 -15.99 -10.71 -3.28
CA GLN A 319 -15.77 -11.77 -4.29
C GLN A 319 -17.01 -12.62 -4.50
N ARG A 320 -17.43 -12.77 -5.76
CA ARG A 320 -18.40 -13.78 -6.16
C ARG A 320 -17.73 -15.13 -6.36
N LEU A 321 -18.44 -16.22 -6.09
CA LEU A 321 -18.00 -17.62 -6.31
C LEU A 321 -17.41 -17.83 -7.73
N THR A 322 -18.04 -17.24 -8.75
CA THR A 322 -17.59 -17.31 -10.14
C THR A 322 -16.22 -16.66 -10.38
N ASN A 323 -15.79 -15.75 -9.52
CA ASN A 323 -14.59 -14.94 -9.69
C ASN A 323 -13.42 -15.40 -8.80
N TYR A 324 -13.54 -16.53 -8.09
CA TYR A 324 -12.55 -16.98 -7.11
C TYR A 324 -11.17 -17.27 -7.68
N HIS A 325 -11.11 -17.78 -8.91
CA HIS A 325 -9.84 -17.99 -9.61
C HIS A 325 -8.99 -16.70 -9.69
N ASN A 326 -9.62 -15.52 -9.60
CA ASN A 326 -8.94 -14.24 -9.65
C ASN A 326 -8.40 -13.76 -8.30
N VAL A 327 -8.66 -14.44 -7.18
CA VAL A 327 -8.04 -14.08 -5.90
C VAL A 327 -7.06 -15.13 -5.42
N LEU A 328 -7.04 -16.33 -6.01
CA LEU A 328 -6.25 -17.45 -5.52
C LEU A 328 -4.76 -17.14 -5.37
N HIS A 329 -4.16 -16.39 -6.28
CA HIS A 329 -2.75 -16.00 -6.24
C HIS A 329 -2.40 -14.94 -5.17
N ASN A 330 -3.39 -14.33 -4.50
CA ASN A 330 -3.11 -13.32 -3.47
C ASN A 330 -2.37 -13.92 -2.24
N GLN A 331 -1.27 -13.31 -1.87
CA GLN A 331 -0.41 -13.66 -0.74
C GLN A 331 -0.85 -13.00 0.57
N CYS A 332 -1.62 -11.92 0.53
CA CYS A 332 -2.10 -11.26 1.74
C CYS A 332 -3.47 -11.80 2.21
N LEU A 333 -3.75 -11.64 3.51
CA LEU A 333 -5.07 -11.92 4.09
C LEU A 333 -6.12 -10.95 3.52
N PRO A 334 -7.41 -11.35 3.49
CA PRO A 334 -8.47 -10.45 3.06
C PRO A 334 -8.58 -9.24 4.00
N SER A 335 -9.00 -8.09 3.47
CA SER A 335 -9.13 -6.81 4.17
C SER A 335 -10.09 -6.85 5.36
N GLU A 336 -11.03 -7.78 5.36
CA GLU A 336 -11.96 -8.05 6.45
C GLU A 336 -11.31 -8.82 7.59
N TRP A 337 -10.17 -9.47 7.34
CA TRP A 337 -9.41 -10.10 8.40
C TRP A 337 -8.84 -9.00 9.29
N SER A 338 -9.31 -8.96 10.53
CA SER A 338 -8.81 -8.04 11.53
C SER A 338 -8.91 -8.67 12.90
N TYR A 339 -7.85 -8.53 13.69
CA TYR A 339 -7.87 -8.89 15.11
C TYR A 339 -9.10 -8.30 15.84
N LYS A 340 -9.54 -7.10 15.45
CA LYS A 340 -10.71 -6.43 16.03
C LYS A 340 -12.03 -7.15 15.77
N ASN A 341 -12.12 -7.90 14.68
CA ASN A 341 -13.34 -8.61 14.27
C ASN A 341 -13.53 -9.94 15.00
N ALA A 342 -12.53 -10.41 15.74
CA ALA A 342 -12.53 -11.70 16.43
C ALA A 342 -13.12 -11.67 17.85
N SER A 343 -13.52 -10.48 18.36
CA SER A 343 -14.09 -10.29 19.71
C SER A 343 -13.33 -11.07 20.81
N ILE A 344 -11.99 -10.96 20.81
CA ILE A 344 -11.14 -11.69 21.77
C ILE A 344 -11.21 -11.01 23.13
N GLN A 345 -11.64 -11.76 24.14
CA GLN A 345 -11.63 -11.31 25.52
C GLN A 345 -10.19 -11.19 26.02
N ALA A 346 -9.90 -10.18 26.85
CA ALA A 346 -8.55 -9.90 27.34
C ALA A 346 -7.90 -11.08 28.09
N LYS A 347 -8.71 -12.00 28.63
CA LYS A 347 -8.25 -13.19 29.38
C LYS A 347 -7.85 -14.37 28.49
N ASP A 348 -8.17 -14.34 27.19
CA ASP A 348 -7.90 -15.44 26.27
C ASP A 348 -6.52 -15.28 25.62
N THR A 349 -5.50 -15.76 26.34
CA THR A 349 -4.09 -15.64 25.93
C THR A 349 -3.79 -16.42 24.66
N LEU A 350 -4.31 -17.65 24.53
CA LEU A 350 -4.07 -18.50 23.36
C LEU A 350 -4.71 -17.91 22.11
N SER A 351 -6.00 -17.50 22.16
CA SER A 351 -6.61 -16.83 21.01
C SER A 351 -5.82 -15.58 20.63
N LYS A 352 -5.42 -14.75 21.60
CA LYS A 352 -4.65 -13.56 21.29
C LYS A 352 -3.36 -13.89 20.54
N GLU A 353 -2.61 -14.89 21.02
CA GLU A 353 -1.35 -15.32 20.40
C GLU A 353 -1.56 -15.85 18.97
N VAL A 354 -2.54 -16.73 18.77
CA VAL A 354 -2.87 -17.30 17.46
C VAL A 354 -3.24 -16.20 16.45
N TYR A 355 -4.09 -15.26 16.85
CA TYR A 355 -4.51 -14.17 15.97
C TYR A 355 -3.39 -13.17 15.69
N THR A 356 -2.44 -12.96 16.61
CA THR A 356 -1.25 -12.13 16.33
C THR A 356 -0.23 -12.82 15.43
N TRP A 357 -0.12 -14.14 15.53
CA TRP A 357 0.81 -14.95 14.74
C TRP A 357 0.38 -15.08 13.27
N LEU A 358 -0.93 -15.23 13.02
CA LEU A 358 -1.42 -15.58 11.69
C LEU A 358 -0.97 -14.63 10.55
N PRO A 359 -1.02 -13.29 10.67
CA PRO A 359 -0.59 -12.40 9.59
C PRO A 359 0.87 -12.56 9.17
N GLU A 360 1.74 -12.94 10.11
CA GLU A 360 3.16 -13.13 9.87
C GLU A 360 3.45 -14.51 9.28
N ALA A 361 2.66 -15.52 9.66
CA ALA A 361 2.80 -16.90 9.19
C ALA A 361 2.02 -17.22 7.91
N TYR A 362 1.11 -16.34 7.49
CA TYR A 362 0.23 -16.58 6.35
C TYR A 362 0.99 -16.58 5.02
N ASP A 363 1.32 -17.79 4.56
CA ASP A 363 1.97 -18.02 3.26
C ASP A 363 1.18 -18.99 2.36
N PRO A 364 0.20 -18.50 1.58
CA PRO A 364 -0.60 -19.36 0.71
C PRO A 364 0.17 -19.88 -0.53
N VAL A 365 1.39 -19.40 -0.79
CA VAL A 365 2.20 -19.86 -1.93
C VAL A 365 2.93 -21.14 -1.57
N ASN A 366 3.56 -21.16 -0.39
CA ASN A 366 4.36 -22.31 0.03
C ASN A 366 3.56 -23.29 0.90
N LYS A 367 2.45 -22.85 1.53
CA LYS A 367 1.58 -23.70 2.37
C LYS A 367 0.21 -23.91 1.69
N PRO A 368 -0.03 -25.07 1.02
CA PRO A 368 -1.31 -25.37 0.35
C PRO A 368 -2.52 -25.27 1.27
N LEU A 369 -2.33 -25.59 2.56
CA LEU A 369 -3.35 -25.45 3.58
C LEU A 369 -3.85 -24.00 3.72
N HIS A 370 -2.96 -23.01 3.63
CA HIS A 370 -3.34 -21.60 3.75
C HIS A 370 -4.15 -21.16 2.53
N ALA A 371 -3.79 -21.65 1.33
CA ALA A 371 -4.57 -21.46 0.11
C ALA A 371 -5.95 -22.13 0.19
N LEU A 372 -6.05 -23.33 0.79
CA LEU A 372 -7.33 -24.00 1.03
C LEU A 372 -8.18 -23.20 2.03
N THR A 373 -7.60 -22.75 3.14
CA THR A 373 -8.33 -21.95 4.12
C THR A 373 -8.84 -20.65 3.51
N LYS A 374 -8.07 -20.03 2.63
CA LYS A 374 -8.52 -18.86 1.87
C LYS A 374 -9.78 -19.17 1.05
N LEU A 375 -9.81 -20.28 0.30
CA LEU A 375 -11.01 -20.72 -0.42
C LEU A 375 -12.21 -20.91 0.50
N ILE A 376 -12.00 -21.63 1.60
CA ILE A 376 -13.03 -21.89 2.61
C ILE A 376 -13.58 -20.58 3.17
N SER A 377 -12.69 -19.63 3.48
CA SER A 377 -13.06 -18.32 4.02
C SER A 377 -13.95 -17.52 3.08
N ILE A 378 -13.71 -17.60 1.76
CA ILE A 378 -14.53 -16.89 0.78
C ILE A 378 -15.90 -17.58 0.61
N VAL A 379 -15.94 -18.91 0.58
CA VAL A 379 -17.21 -19.67 0.55
C VAL A 379 -18.06 -19.32 1.76
N PHE A 380 -17.49 -19.41 2.96
CA PHE A 380 -18.19 -19.06 4.18
C PHE A 380 -18.54 -17.59 4.26
N SER A 381 -17.76 -16.66 3.69
CA SER A 381 -18.15 -15.24 3.63
C SER A 381 -19.40 -14.99 2.79
N GLY A 382 -19.66 -15.84 1.78
CA GLY A 382 -20.86 -15.79 0.96
C GLY A 382 -22.07 -16.47 1.61
N MET A 383 -21.83 -17.47 2.47
CA MET A 383 -22.88 -18.29 3.11
C MET A 383 -23.27 -17.81 4.51
N LEU A 384 -22.31 -17.36 5.32
CA LEU A 384 -22.49 -16.93 6.71
C LEU A 384 -22.53 -15.40 6.74
N PRO A 385 -23.75 -14.85 6.60
CA PRO A 385 -24.67 -14.88 7.73
C PRO A 385 -26.10 -15.35 7.38
N ARG A 386 -26.28 -16.09 6.28
CA ARG A 386 -27.61 -16.41 5.75
C ARG A 386 -27.98 -17.88 5.84
N CYS A 387 -27.04 -18.82 5.70
CA CYS A 387 -27.35 -20.24 5.72
C CYS A 387 -27.34 -20.78 7.16
N PHE A 388 -28.53 -21.14 7.64
CA PHE A 388 -28.72 -21.82 8.93
C PHE A 388 -29.38 -23.19 8.70
N PRO A 389 -29.23 -24.13 9.63
CA PRO A 389 -30.09 -25.31 9.64
C PRO A 389 -31.57 -24.88 9.72
N PRO A 390 -32.49 -25.69 9.17
CA PRO A 390 -33.92 -25.45 9.27
C PRO A 390 -34.34 -25.13 10.70
N SER A 391 -35.30 -24.24 10.87
CA SER A 391 -35.70 -23.78 12.22
C SER A 391 -36.26 -24.88 13.13
N ASP A 392 -36.69 -25.98 12.52
CA ASP A 392 -37.19 -27.22 13.12
C ASP A 392 -36.10 -28.32 13.23
N PHE A 393 -34.87 -28.06 12.78
CA PHE A 393 -33.77 -28.99 12.94
C PHE A 393 -33.40 -29.14 14.42
N SER A 394 -33.59 -30.34 14.95
CA SER A 394 -33.14 -30.74 16.28
C SER A 394 -32.17 -31.91 16.17
N THR A 395 -31.09 -31.85 16.94
CA THR A 395 -30.19 -32.99 17.14
C THR A 395 -30.67 -33.93 18.25
N GLU A 396 -31.78 -33.61 18.91
CA GLU A 396 -32.34 -34.45 19.96
C GLU A 396 -32.76 -35.82 19.39
N GLY A 397 -32.18 -36.89 19.95
CA GLY A 397 -32.44 -38.27 19.52
C GLY A 397 -31.43 -38.85 18.53
N ILE A 398 -30.50 -38.07 17.98
CA ILE A 398 -29.44 -38.58 17.11
C ILE A 398 -28.29 -39.10 17.98
N THR A 399 -28.15 -40.42 18.08
CA THR A 399 -27.11 -41.08 18.89
C THR A 399 -25.93 -41.60 18.08
N HIS A 400 -26.05 -41.69 16.75
CA HIS A 400 -25.05 -42.31 15.88
C HIS A 400 -24.38 -41.30 14.93
N MET A 401 -23.05 -41.19 15.00
CA MET A 401 -22.27 -40.18 14.25
C MET A 401 -22.38 -40.28 12.73
N PRO A 402 -22.33 -41.48 12.11
CA PRO A 402 -22.60 -41.62 10.67
C PRO A 402 -23.98 -41.12 10.25
N GLN A 403 -25.01 -41.30 11.08
CA GLN A 403 -26.34 -40.77 10.79
C GLN A 403 -26.35 -39.25 10.89
N LEU A 404 -25.71 -38.65 11.89
CA LEU A 404 -25.58 -37.20 11.98
C LEU A 404 -24.86 -36.63 10.76
N ALA A 405 -23.77 -37.27 10.33
CA ALA A 405 -23.02 -36.86 9.14
C ALA A 405 -23.89 -36.93 7.87
N ASP A 406 -24.64 -38.01 7.68
CA ASP A 406 -25.57 -38.15 6.54
C ASP A 406 -26.70 -37.11 6.60
N ILE A 407 -27.24 -36.84 7.79
CA ILE A 407 -28.29 -35.83 7.99
C ILE A 407 -27.74 -34.44 7.67
N LEU A 408 -26.56 -34.08 8.18
CA LEU A 408 -25.91 -32.80 7.90
C LEU A 408 -25.54 -32.65 6.42
N ALA A 409 -25.10 -33.72 5.77
CA ALA A 409 -24.75 -33.73 4.35
C ALA A 409 -25.98 -33.52 3.45
N ASN A 410 -27.12 -34.07 3.85
CA ASN A 410 -28.37 -33.99 3.09
C ASN A 410 -29.32 -32.89 3.58
N MET A 411 -28.91 -32.10 4.58
CA MET A 411 -29.75 -31.06 5.17
C MET A 411 -30.02 -29.94 4.15
N PRO A 412 -31.30 -29.56 3.94
CA PRO A 412 -31.60 -28.35 3.19
C PRO A 412 -31.20 -27.13 4.03
N TRP A 413 -30.22 -26.37 3.55
CA TRP A 413 -29.81 -25.13 4.20
C TRP A 413 -30.84 -24.03 3.94
N GLU A 414 -31.36 -23.39 4.98
CA GLU A 414 -32.34 -22.32 4.87
C GLU A 414 -31.69 -20.94 4.99
N SER A 415 -32.16 -19.98 4.18
CA SER A 415 -31.81 -18.57 4.38
C SER A 415 -32.63 -18.00 5.54
N CYS A 416 -32.01 -17.66 6.67
CA CYS A 416 -32.73 -17.16 7.85
C CYS A 416 -32.38 -15.69 8.14
N ASP A 417 -33.38 -14.83 8.24
CA ASP A 417 -33.24 -13.41 8.66
C ASP A 417 -33.17 -13.26 10.21
N LYS A 418 -32.83 -14.34 10.94
CA LYS A 418 -32.83 -14.36 12.41
C LYS A 418 -31.76 -13.43 13.00
N ARG A 419 -32.04 -12.93 14.22
CA ARG A 419 -31.19 -11.99 14.99
C ARG A 419 -29.81 -12.59 15.27
N GLY A 420 -28.77 -12.01 14.69
CA GLY A 420 -27.36 -12.36 14.85
C GLY A 420 -26.48 -11.39 14.06
N ALA A 421 -25.16 -11.55 14.10
CA ALA A 421 -24.25 -10.71 13.33
C ALA A 421 -24.48 -10.93 11.82
N THR A 422 -25.19 -10.02 11.18
CA THR A 422 -25.46 -10.01 9.72
C THR A 422 -24.25 -9.56 8.89
N ILE A 423 -23.12 -9.32 9.55
CA ILE A 423 -21.88 -8.83 8.95
C ILE A 423 -20.89 -9.99 8.82
N ALA A 424 -20.42 -10.24 7.60
CA ALA A 424 -19.46 -11.31 7.28
C ALA A 424 -18.04 -11.18 7.89
N PRO A 425 -17.46 -9.98 8.16
CA PRO A 425 -16.06 -9.85 8.59
C PRO A 425 -15.63 -10.64 9.84
N PRO A 426 -16.43 -10.74 10.92
CA PRO A 426 -16.11 -11.59 12.07
C PRO A 426 -15.94 -13.06 11.68
N PHE A 427 -16.85 -13.60 10.85
CA PHE A 427 -16.81 -15.00 10.43
C PHE A 427 -15.60 -15.32 9.57
N ILE A 428 -15.24 -14.43 8.62
CA ILE A 428 -14.01 -14.55 7.84
C ILE A 428 -12.82 -14.66 8.78
N THR A 429 -12.68 -13.70 9.70
CA THR A 429 -11.53 -13.67 10.61
C THR A 429 -11.48 -14.94 11.48
N MET A 430 -12.61 -15.36 12.04
CA MET A 430 -12.69 -16.53 12.93
C MET A 430 -12.39 -17.84 12.21
N ILE A 431 -13.03 -18.08 11.06
CA ILE A 431 -12.88 -19.34 10.31
C ILE A 431 -11.47 -19.46 9.71
N THR A 432 -10.98 -18.39 9.07
CA THR A 432 -9.61 -18.39 8.52
C THR A 432 -8.59 -18.74 9.61
N THR A 433 -8.74 -18.09 10.77
CA THR A 433 -7.80 -18.27 11.87
C THR A 433 -7.94 -19.65 12.51
N PHE A 434 -9.16 -20.13 12.72
CA PHE A 434 -9.42 -21.43 13.33
C PHE A 434 -8.83 -22.58 12.49
N ILE A 435 -9.09 -22.60 11.18
CA ILE A 435 -8.61 -23.67 10.30
C ILE A 435 -7.08 -23.67 10.24
N ILE A 436 -6.46 -22.51 10.00
CA ILE A 436 -4.99 -22.44 9.95
C ILE A 436 -4.38 -22.80 11.30
N ALA A 437 -4.96 -22.34 12.41
CA ALA A 437 -4.42 -22.64 13.73
C ALA A 437 -4.45 -24.13 14.08
N ILE A 438 -5.53 -24.84 13.73
CA ILE A 438 -5.64 -26.28 13.99
C ILE A 438 -4.77 -27.09 13.02
N MET A 439 -4.63 -26.64 11.78
CA MET A 439 -4.05 -27.47 10.73
C MET A 439 -2.57 -27.16 10.45
N ASP A 440 -2.07 -25.96 10.75
CA ASP A 440 -0.64 -25.60 10.60
C ASP A 440 0.12 -26.00 11.88
N PRO A 441 1.07 -26.97 11.81
CA PRO A 441 1.83 -27.43 12.97
C PRO A 441 2.64 -26.34 13.68
N GLU A 442 2.99 -25.26 12.97
CA GLU A 442 3.74 -24.13 13.52
C GLU A 442 2.86 -23.21 14.38
N SER A 443 1.55 -23.40 14.36
CA SER A 443 0.61 -22.57 15.09
C SER A 443 0.89 -22.58 16.60
N PRO A 444 0.74 -21.44 17.31
CA PRO A 444 0.68 -21.41 18.76
C PRO A 444 -0.30 -22.42 19.38
N PHE A 445 -1.36 -22.78 18.65
CA PHE A 445 -2.31 -23.79 19.09
C PHE A 445 -1.63 -25.13 19.41
N HIS A 446 -0.76 -25.64 18.53
CA HIS A 446 -0.05 -26.91 18.74
C HIS A 446 1.00 -26.82 19.84
N ARG A 447 1.66 -25.67 19.94
CA ARG A 447 2.69 -25.39 20.96
C ARG A 447 2.09 -25.27 22.38
N CYS A 448 0.80 -24.94 22.48
CA CYS A 448 0.11 -24.83 23.76
C CYS A 448 -0.08 -26.22 24.41
N LYS A 449 0.58 -26.44 25.55
CA LYS A 449 0.42 -27.68 26.34
C LYS A 449 -0.83 -27.70 27.21
N ASP A 450 -1.41 -26.53 27.48
CA ASP A 450 -2.59 -26.41 28.33
C ASP A 450 -3.86 -26.78 27.55
N LEU A 451 -4.39 -27.96 27.88
CA LEU A 451 -5.61 -28.48 27.28
C LEU A 451 -6.83 -27.57 27.55
N SER A 452 -6.84 -26.84 28.67
CA SER A 452 -7.93 -25.91 28.98
C SER A 452 -7.93 -24.71 28.03
N CYS A 453 -6.75 -24.17 27.71
CA CYS A 453 -6.58 -23.12 26.70
C CYS A 453 -7.02 -23.60 25.31
N LYS A 454 -6.61 -24.81 24.90
CA LYS A 454 -7.04 -25.42 23.61
C LYS A 454 -8.57 -25.61 23.56
N LYS A 455 -9.17 -26.12 24.63
CA LYS A 455 -10.64 -26.29 24.74
C LYS A 455 -11.37 -24.96 24.67
N MET A 456 -10.86 -23.92 25.33
CA MET A 456 -11.43 -22.57 25.27
C MET A 456 -11.35 -21.98 23.87
N PHE A 457 -10.21 -22.16 23.18
CA PHE A 457 -10.06 -21.75 21.78
C PHE A 457 -11.06 -22.48 20.88
N ILE A 458 -11.19 -23.80 20.99
CA ILE A 458 -12.16 -24.59 20.20
C ILE A 458 -13.59 -24.15 20.50
N SER A 459 -13.98 -24.09 21.78
CA SER A 459 -15.32 -23.70 22.22
C SER A 459 -15.71 -22.30 21.74
N LYS A 460 -14.75 -21.40 21.54
CA LYS A 460 -15.01 -20.07 20.99
C LYS A 460 -15.37 -20.10 19.51
N HIS A 461 -14.82 -21.04 18.74
CA HIS A 461 -14.99 -21.11 17.29
C HIS A 461 -16.01 -22.19 16.86
N SER A 462 -16.46 -23.04 17.77
CA SER A 462 -17.54 -24.00 17.56
C SER A 462 -18.56 -23.89 18.70
N GLU A 463 -19.80 -23.46 18.40
CA GLU A 463 -20.91 -23.41 19.39
C GLU A 463 -21.29 -24.79 19.94
N TYR A 464 -20.79 -25.88 19.36
CA TYR A 464 -21.04 -27.24 19.84
C TYR A 464 -19.74 -27.92 20.27
N PRO A 465 -19.69 -28.53 21.46
CA PRO A 465 -18.65 -29.49 21.80
C PRO A 465 -18.86 -30.74 20.93
N SER A 466 -18.33 -30.70 19.69
CA SER A 466 -18.39 -31.86 18.80
C SER A 466 -17.51 -32.98 19.36
N PRO A 467 -18.00 -34.23 19.45
CA PRO A 467 -17.21 -35.40 19.84
C PRO A 467 -15.96 -35.61 18.96
N ILE A 468 -15.94 -35.03 17.75
CA ILE A 468 -14.83 -35.10 16.79
C ILE A 468 -13.54 -34.50 17.36
N TYR A 469 -13.62 -33.49 18.24
CA TYR A 469 -12.43 -32.88 18.82
C TYR A 469 -11.89 -33.63 20.04
N ALA A 470 -12.67 -34.52 20.64
CA ALA A 470 -12.20 -35.39 21.72
C ALA A 470 -11.22 -36.46 21.21
N SER A 471 -11.34 -36.89 19.94
CA SER A 471 -10.41 -37.87 19.34
C SER A 471 -9.09 -37.27 18.85
N PHE A 472 -9.05 -35.97 18.53
CA PHE A 472 -7.79 -35.28 18.25
C PHE A 472 -6.98 -34.99 19.51
N ALA A 473 -7.62 -34.94 20.68
CA ALA A 473 -6.96 -34.80 21.98
C ALA A 473 -6.45 -36.13 22.56
N SER A 474 -6.78 -37.28 21.95
CA SER A 474 -6.40 -38.61 22.44
C SER A 474 -5.30 -39.30 21.62
N HIS A 475 -4.72 -38.60 20.64
CA HIS A 475 -3.65 -39.12 19.78
C HIS A 475 -2.28 -38.47 19.97
N ASP A 476 -2.11 -37.69 21.05
CA ASP A 476 -0.81 -37.26 21.59
C ASP A 476 -0.49 -38.01 22.89
#